data_AF-A0A673YV17-F1
#
_entry.id   AF-A0A673YV17-F1
#
_cell.length_a   1.000
_cell.length_b   1.000
_cell.length_c   1.000
_cell.angle_alpha   90.00
_cell.angle_beta   90.00
_cell.angle_gamma   90.00
#
_symmetry.space_group_name_H-M   'P 1'
#
loop_
_entity.id
_entity.type
_entity.pdbx_description
1 polymer ?
#
loop_
_entity_poly.entity_id
_entity_poly.type
_entity_poly.pdbx_seq_one_letter_code
_entity_poly.pdbx_strand_id
1 'polypeptide(L)'
;MASEEGFKVSSLKGKVTLITGASSGIGAGTSLMFAKLGALLALNGRDVENLTNIAKQCTDLGAAEPLLVPGDLTNEDTVKKTVELTIAHFGRLDVLINSAGILAMGSIETGDLAQYDKVMNVNVRSVYHLTQLCVPHLIRTKGSIVNVSSVNGQRSFPGVLAYCMSKSAIDQFTRCIALGKNYLFFSHSLFILFSVICIIIVGENTGDTHTTHISPRASVEASASELCLVCQVYVLLLNYYLLCSYYDHIDLSLSLLSFSFQSWCDHNRCPQESGAG
;
A
#
# COMPACT_ATOMS: atom_id res chain seq x y z
N MET A 1 18.95 -16.24 -28.55
CA MET A 1 18.46 -16.70 -27.23
C MET A 1 18.62 -15.54 -26.27
N ALA A 2 17.59 -14.70 -26.19
CA ALA A 2 17.58 -13.60 -25.23
C ALA A 2 17.28 -14.20 -23.86
N SER A 3 18.16 -13.96 -22.89
CA SER A 3 18.00 -14.38 -21.51
C SER A 3 16.78 -13.68 -20.90
N GLU A 4 15.81 -14.47 -20.44
CA GLU A 4 14.71 -14.04 -19.59
C GLU A 4 15.27 -13.61 -18.22
N GLU A 5 15.62 -12.33 -18.06
CA GLU A 5 15.80 -11.76 -16.72
C GLU A 5 14.42 -11.55 -16.10
N GLY A 6 13.92 -12.60 -15.43
CA GLY A 6 12.72 -12.52 -14.61
C GLY A 6 12.86 -11.46 -13.53
N PHE A 7 11.82 -10.66 -13.35
CA PHE A 7 11.77 -9.58 -12.36
C PHE A 7 12.01 -10.12 -10.94
N LYS A 8 13.10 -9.66 -10.29
CA LYS A 8 13.51 -10.11 -8.95
C LYS A 8 12.90 -9.19 -7.90
N VAL A 9 11.84 -9.67 -7.25
CA VAL A 9 11.23 -8.99 -6.10
C VAL A 9 12.20 -9.01 -4.90
N SER A 10 12.49 -7.84 -4.33
CA SER A 10 13.29 -7.71 -3.11
C SER A 10 12.58 -8.28 -1.88
N SER A 11 13.35 -8.88 -0.98
CA SER A 11 12.84 -9.35 0.30
C SER A 11 12.47 -8.18 1.23
N LEU A 12 11.34 -8.31 1.96
CA LEU A 12 10.95 -7.42 3.06
C LEU A 12 11.26 -8.04 4.43
N LYS A 13 12.14 -9.04 4.47
CA LYS A 13 12.44 -9.80 5.68
C LYS A 13 12.88 -8.87 6.81
N GLY A 14 12.15 -8.94 7.93
CA GLY A 14 12.43 -8.16 9.14
C GLY A 14 12.06 -6.67 9.06
N LYS A 15 11.42 -6.22 7.99
CA LYS A 15 10.84 -4.87 7.90
C LYS A 15 9.48 -4.83 8.57
N VAL A 16 9.25 -3.86 9.45
CA VAL A 16 7.98 -3.69 10.15
C VAL A 16 7.06 -2.80 9.33
N THR A 17 5.90 -3.33 8.95
CA THR A 17 4.95 -2.66 8.07
C THR A 17 3.59 -2.50 8.76
N LEU A 18 3.13 -1.27 8.91
CA LEU A 18 1.77 -0.94 9.35
C LEU A 18 0.87 -0.74 8.14
N ILE A 19 -0.18 -1.57 8.03
CA ILE A 19 -1.15 -1.53 6.93
C ILE A 19 -2.53 -1.17 7.48
N THR A 20 -3.11 -0.08 6.99
CA THR A 20 -4.48 0.33 7.31
C THR A 20 -5.47 -0.18 6.27
N GLY A 21 -6.73 -0.39 6.65
CA GLY A 21 -7.71 -1.00 5.73
C GLY A 21 -7.37 -2.44 5.36
N ALA A 22 -6.63 -3.14 6.23
CA ALA A 22 -6.11 -4.48 5.98
C ALA A 22 -7.18 -5.58 5.99
N SER A 23 -8.41 -5.28 6.41
CA SER A 23 -9.52 -6.23 6.45
C SER A 23 -10.12 -6.53 5.07
N SER A 24 -9.81 -5.76 4.01
CA SER A 24 -10.40 -5.97 2.69
C SER A 24 -9.60 -5.34 1.54
N GLY A 25 -9.92 -5.73 0.30
CA GLY A 25 -9.48 -5.06 -0.92
C GLY A 25 -7.95 -4.94 -1.03
N ILE A 26 -7.47 -3.74 -1.40
CA ILE A 26 -6.04 -3.47 -1.61
C ILE A 26 -5.24 -3.71 -0.32
N GLY A 27 -5.75 -3.31 0.85
CA GLY A 27 -5.06 -3.51 2.12
C GLY A 27 -4.87 -4.99 2.48
N ALA A 28 -5.92 -5.81 2.31
CA ALA A 28 -5.85 -7.25 2.52
C ALA A 28 -4.85 -7.92 1.57
N GLY A 29 -4.95 -7.64 0.26
CA GLY A 29 -4.02 -8.19 -0.72
C GLY A 29 -2.57 -7.75 -0.49
N THR A 30 -2.36 -6.50 -0.08
CA THR A 30 -1.02 -6.00 0.30
C THR A 30 -0.48 -6.75 1.52
N SER A 31 -1.33 -7.06 2.50
CA SER A 31 -0.94 -7.81 3.70
C SER A 31 -0.43 -9.21 3.34
N LEU A 32 -1.17 -9.95 2.50
CA LEU A 32 -0.78 -11.29 2.05
C LEU A 32 0.53 -11.27 1.25
N MET A 33 0.73 -10.27 0.40
CA MET A 33 1.95 -10.14 -0.38
C MET A 33 3.15 -9.81 0.51
N PHE A 34 3.01 -8.83 1.42
CA PHE A 34 4.09 -8.45 2.32
C PHE A 34 4.44 -9.59 3.30
N ALA A 35 3.46 -10.41 3.69
CA ALA A 35 3.67 -11.64 4.43
C ALA A 35 4.58 -12.62 3.66
N LYS A 36 4.27 -12.90 2.38
CA LYS A 36 5.12 -13.75 1.51
C LYS A 36 6.55 -13.23 1.37
N LEU A 37 6.73 -11.91 1.47
CA LEU A 37 8.06 -11.27 1.38
C LEU A 37 8.81 -11.23 2.72
N GLY A 38 8.22 -11.74 3.79
CA GLY A 38 8.83 -11.85 5.12
C GLY A 38 8.72 -10.58 5.98
N ALA A 39 7.83 -9.65 5.63
CA ALA A 39 7.57 -8.48 6.45
C ALA A 39 6.93 -8.87 7.79
N LEU A 40 7.24 -8.10 8.83
CA LEU A 40 6.53 -8.15 10.11
C LEU A 40 5.36 -7.18 10.04
N LEU A 41 4.14 -7.65 10.25
CA LEU A 41 2.93 -6.91 9.92
C LEU A 41 2.19 -6.42 11.17
N ALA A 42 1.81 -5.14 11.17
CA ALA A 42 0.76 -4.59 12.00
C ALA A 42 -0.45 -4.27 11.11
N LEU A 43 -1.61 -4.86 11.40
CA LEU A 43 -2.80 -4.77 10.56
C LEU A 43 -3.89 -3.99 11.29
N ASN A 44 -4.37 -2.91 10.68
CA ASN A 44 -5.50 -2.14 11.17
C ASN A 44 -6.71 -2.28 10.23
N GLY A 45 -7.88 -2.48 10.83
CA GLY A 45 -9.17 -2.54 10.17
C GLY A 45 -10.31 -2.50 11.20
N ARG A 46 -11.52 -2.15 10.76
CA ARG A 46 -12.70 -2.10 11.64
C ARG A 46 -13.36 -3.46 11.82
N ASP A 47 -13.31 -4.27 10.77
CA ASP A 47 -13.88 -5.62 10.75
C ASP A 47 -12.85 -6.60 11.32
N VAL A 48 -13.03 -6.95 12.60
CA VAL A 48 -12.12 -7.80 13.36
C VAL A 48 -12.10 -9.24 12.83
N GLU A 49 -13.24 -9.73 12.35
CA GLU A 49 -13.36 -11.10 11.84
C GLU A 49 -12.54 -11.24 10.55
N ASN A 50 -12.76 -10.34 9.60
CA ASN A 50 -11.99 -10.32 8.36
C ASN A 50 -10.50 -10.04 8.61
N LEU A 51 -10.18 -9.14 9.54
CA LEU A 51 -8.78 -8.85 9.89
C LEU A 51 -8.08 -10.09 10.47
N THR A 52 -8.75 -10.85 11.32
CA THR A 52 -8.25 -12.12 11.88
C THR A 52 -8.07 -13.17 10.78
N ASN A 53 -9.02 -13.28 9.86
CA ASN A 53 -8.91 -14.20 8.72
C ASN A 53 -7.71 -13.86 7.82
N ILE A 54 -7.46 -12.57 7.54
CA ILE A 54 -6.28 -12.14 6.79
C ILE A 54 -4.99 -12.46 7.55
N ALA A 55 -4.94 -12.24 8.87
CA ALA A 55 -3.78 -12.58 9.67
C ALA A 55 -3.47 -14.08 9.63
N LYS A 56 -4.50 -14.94 9.70
CA LYS A 56 -4.35 -16.39 9.53
C LYS A 56 -3.82 -16.76 8.15
N GLN A 57 -4.35 -16.14 7.09
CA GLN A 57 -3.82 -16.37 5.75
C GLN A 57 -2.36 -15.93 5.61
N CYS A 58 -1.94 -14.84 6.27
CA CYS A 58 -0.53 -14.45 6.33
C CYS A 58 0.34 -15.53 7.01
N THR A 59 -0.12 -16.12 8.13
CA THR A 59 0.61 -17.18 8.81
C THR A 59 0.65 -18.49 8.00
N ASP A 60 -0.44 -18.83 7.31
CA ASP A 60 -0.50 -20.00 6.42
C ASP A 60 0.48 -19.87 5.24
N LEU A 61 0.84 -18.63 4.87
CA LEU A 61 1.87 -18.31 3.89
C LEU A 61 3.31 -18.33 4.47
N GLY A 62 3.48 -18.71 5.74
CA GLY A 62 4.77 -18.86 6.40
C GLY A 62 5.34 -17.57 7.01
N ALA A 63 4.54 -16.50 7.11
CA ALA A 63 4.96 -15.28 7.80
C ALA A 63 4.82 -15.39 9.33
N ALA A 64 5.50 -14.49 10.04
CA ALA A 64 5.24 -14.30 11.46
C ALA A 64 3.80 -13.83 11.69
N GLU A 65 3.23 -14.18 12.85
CA GLU A 65 1.87 -13.79 13.19
C GLU A 65 1.70 -12.26 13.18
N PRO A 66 0.78 -11.71 12.37
CA PRO A 66 0.57 -10.27 12.33
C PRO A 66 0.00 -9.73 13.64
N LEU A 67 0.49 -8.57 14.08
CA LEU A 67 -0.11 -7.81 15.15
C LEU A 67 -1.45 -7.22 14.66
N LEU A 68 -2.55 -7.59 15.30
CA LEU A 68 -3.85 -7.00 15.02
C LEU A 68 -4.08 -5.75 15.86
N VAL A 69 -4.41 -4.64 15.20
CA VAL A 69 -4.72 -3.38 15.86
C VAL A 69 -6.06 -2.82 15.35
N PRO A 70 -7.18 -3.48 15.71
CA PRO A 70 -8.48 -3.13 15.17
C PRO A 70 -8.98 -1.76 15.68
N GLY A 71 -9.72 -1.05 14.83
CA GLY A 71 -10.36 0.20 15.21
C GLY A 71 -10.65 1.13 14.04
N ASP A 72 -11.45 2.17 14.32
CA ASP A 72 -11.80 3.22 13.37
C ASP A 72 -10.79 4.39 13.42
N LEU A 73 -10.05 4.61 12.34
CA LEU A 73 -9.04 5.67 12.25
C LEU A 73 -9.63 7.08 12.13
N THR A 74 -10.94 7.24 12.13
CA THR A 74 -11.59 8.55 12.34
C THR A 74 -11.53 9.00 13.81
N ASN A 75 -11.32 8.06 14.75
CA ASN A 75 -11.12 8.34 16.15
C ASN A 75 -9.64 8.59 16.47
N GLU A 76 -9.33 9.73 17.11
CA GLU A 76 -7.95 10.12 17.40
C GLU A 76 -7.24 9.19 18.39
N ASP A 77 -7.94 8.68 19.40
CA ASP A 77 -7.36 7.76 20.37
C ASP A 77 -7.06 6.41 19.73
N THR A 78 -7.90 5.96 18.79
CA THR A 78 -7.60 4.79 17.98
C THR A 78 -6.33 4.99 17.16
N VAL A 79 -6.19 6.14 16.47
CA VAL A 79 -4.99 6.44 15.67
C VAL A 79 -3.73 6.42 16.56
N LYS A 80 -3.76 7.03 17.74
CA LYS A 80 -2.65 7.01 18.70
C LYS A 80 -2.32 5.58 19.15
N LYS A 81 -3.32 4.83 19.59
CA LYS A 81 -3.17 3.43 20.00
C LYS A 81 -2.61 2.55 18.89
N THR A 82 -3.01 2.79 17.63
CA THR A 82 -2.47 2.05 16.48
C THR A 82 -0.95 2.19 16.38
N VAL A 83 -0.44 3.41 16.51
CA VAL A 83 1.01 3.66 16.47
C VAL A 83 1.69 3.12 17.72
N GLU A 84 1.16 3.42 18.90
CA GLU A 84 1.73 3.00 20.19
C GLU A 84 1.87 1.48 20.29
N LEU A 85 0.83 0.72 19.93
CA LEU A 85 0.86 -0.74 19.96
C LEU A 85 1.86 -1.30 18.95
N THR A 86 1.91 -0.73 17.74
CA THR A 86 2.87 -1.14 16.71
C THR A 86 4.31 -0.95 17.19
N ILE A 87 4.61 0.21 17.77
CA ILE A 87 5.95 0.53 18.27
C ILE A 87 6.28 -0.26 19.54
N ALA A 88 5.34 -0.46 20.44
CA ALA A 88 5.55 -1.27 21.64
C ALA A 88 5.85 -2.74 21.31
N HIS A 89 5.18 -3.29 20.29
CA HIS A 89 5.35 -4.68 19.90
C HIS A 89 6.63 -4.92 19.09
N PHE A 90 6.93 -4.06 18.10
CA PHE A 90 8.06 -4.29 17.18
C PHE A 90 9.29 -3.42 17.45
N GLY A 91 9.18 -2.38 18.28
CA GLY A 91 10.26 -1.43 18.59
C GLY A 91 10.64 -0.46 17.46
N ARG A 92 10.06 -0.62 16.26
CA ARG A 92 10.38 0.15 15.06
C ARG A 92 9.19 0.18 14.08
N LEU A 93 9.26 1.05 13.08
CA LEU A 93 8.35 1.09 11.94
C LEU A 93 9.15 1.41 10.67
N ASP A 94 9.11 0.54 9.66
CA ASP A 94 9.83 0.71 8.40
C ASP A 94 8.93 1.14 7.25
N VAL A 95 7.67 0.69 7.23
CA VAL A 95 6.73 1.00 6.14
C VAL A 95 5.36 1.35 6.71
N LEU A 96 4.79 2.47 6.29
CA LEU A 96 3.39 2.83 6.53
C LEU A 96 2.61 2.72 5.21
N ILE A 97 1.51 1.96 5.22
CA ILE A 97 0.61 1.82 4.08
C ILE A 97 -0.77 2.36 4.47
N ASN A 98 -1.09 3.54 3.94
CA ASN A 98 -2.39 4.20 4.07
C ASN A 98 -3.33 3.70 2.97
N SER A 99 -4.04 2.59 3.23
CA SER A 99 -4.98 1.96 2.29
C SER A 99 -6.44 2.05 2.76
N ALA A 100 -6.69 2.41 4.02
CA ALA A 100 -8.05 2.68 4.49
C ALA A 100 -8.71 3.82 3.67
N GLY A 101 -9.91 3.57 3.17
CA GLY A 101 -10.67 4.56 2.43
C GLY A 101 -12.10 4.12 2.14
N ILE A 102 -12.97 5.09 1.89
CA ILE A 102 -14.35 4.87 1.45
C ILE A 102 -14.64 5.66 0.18
N LEU A 103 -15.55 5.13 -0.64
CA LEU A 103 -16.17 5.83 -1.74
C LEU A 103 -17.60 6.19 -1.34
N ALA A 104 -18.05 7.38 -1.74
CA ALA A 104 -19.45 7.77 -1.59
C ALA A 104 -19.94 8.40 -2.88
N MET A 105 -21.16 8.04 -3.27
CA MET A 105 -21.81 8.55 -4.47
C MET A 105 -22.49 9.88 -4.17
N GLY A 106 -22.30 10.89 -5.01
CA GLY A 106 -22.92 12.20 -4.87
C GLY A 106 -22.37 13.21 -5.87
N SER A 107 -23.24 14.11 -6.33
CA SER A 107 -22.88 15.32 -7.06
C SER A 107 -22.98 16.54 -6.13
N ILE A 108 -22.77 17.74 -6.67
CA ILE A 108 -23.02 18.98 -5.93
C ILE A 108 -24.51 19.19 -5.62
N GLU A 109 -25.40 18.61 -6.42
CA GLU A 109 -26.85 18.72 -6.27
C GLU A 109 -27.42 17.67 -5.31
N THR A 110 -26.78 16.49 -5.24
CA THR A 110 -27.31 15.33 -4.50
C THR A 110 -26.48 14.92 -3.29
N GLY A 111 -25.25 15.41 -3.17
CA GLY A 111 -24.38 15.14 -2.03
C GLY A 111 -24.77 15.97 -0.82
N ASP A 112 -24.69 15.37 0.37
CA ASP A 112 -24.85 16.08 1.64
C ASP A 112 -23.49 16.29 2.35
N LEU A 113 -23.48 17.23 3.30
CA LEU A 113 -22.29 17.57 4.06
C LEU A 113 -21.84 16.44 4.99
N ALA A 114 -22.76 15.64 5.54
CA ALA A 114 -22.40 14.54 6.43
C ALA A 114 -21.61 13.45 5.68
N GLN A 115 -21.98 13.17 4.44
CA GLN A 115 -21.26 12.29 3.54
C GLN A 115 -19.90 12.86 3.16
N TYR A 116 -19.84 14.16 2.81
CA TYR A 116 -18.57 14.84 2.55
C TYR A 116 -17.62 14.72 3.75
N ASP A 117 -18.10 15.07 4.95
CA ASP A 117 -17.32 15.01 6.18
C ASP A 117 -16.85 13.59 6.47
N LYS A 118 -17.70 12.59 6.28
CA LYS A 118 -17.34 11.18 6.44
C LYS A 118 -16.22 10.77 5.48
N VAL A 119 -16.33 11.12 4.20
CA VAL A 119 -15.31 10.81 3.19
C VAL A 119 -13.99 11.51 3.52
N MET A 120 -14.02 12.79 3.88
CA MET A 120 -12.81 13.56 4.22
C MET A 120 -12.18 13.07 5.52
N ASN A 121 -12.98 12.71 6.52
CA ASN A 121 -12.51 12.19 7.79
C ASN A 121 -11.78 10.85 7.61
N VAL A 122 -12.34 9.92 6.84
CA VAL A 122 -11.69 8.63 6.58
C VAL A 122 -10.51 8.82 5.63
N ASN A 123 -10.71 9.43 4.46
CA ASN A 123 -9.72 9.36 3.38
C ASN A 123 -8.57 10.37 3.53
N VAL A 124 -8.75 11.46 4.28
CA VAL A 124 -7.76 12.55 4.37
C VAL A 124 -7.30 12.76 5.80
N ARG A 125 -8.23 13.04 6.72
CA ARG A 125 -7.90 13.38 8.11
C ARG A 125 -7.18 12.23 8.81
N SER A 126 -7.67 11.00 8.63
CA SER A 126 -7.04 9.82 9.23
C SER A 126 -5.60 9.61 8.73
N VAL A 127 -5.39 9.76 7.41
CA VAL A 127 -4.08 9.62 6.76
C VAL A 127 -3.11 10.69 7.27
N TYR A 128 -3.57 11.93 7.35
CA TYR A 128 -2.76 13.04 7.88
C TYR A 128 -2.32 12.76 9.32
N HIS A 129 -3.26 12.46 10.22
CA HIS A 129 -2.98 12.29 11.64
C HIS A 129 -2.10 11.06 11.90
N LEU A 130 -2.40 9.93 11.25
CA LEU A 130 -1.59 8.72 11.38
C LEU A 130 -0.18 8.94 10.84
N THR A 131 -0.04 9.58 9.68
CA THR A 131 1.27 9.92 9.11
C THR A 131 2.06 10.81 10.08
N GLN A 132 1.43 11.83 10.66
CA GLN A 132 2.07 12.74 11.62
C GLN A 132 2.69 11.97 12.81
N LEU A 133 1.97 11.00 13.36
CA LEU A 133 2.46 10.18 14.48
C LEU A 133 3.53 9.16 14.06
N CYS A 134 3.46 8.62 12.84
CA CYS A 134 4.43 7.64 12.35
C CYS A 134 5.76 8.24 11.89
N VAL A 135 5.77 9.51 11.43
CA VAL A 135 6.96 10.16 10.85
C VAL A 135 8.22 10.06 11.73
N PRO A 136 8.20 10.34 13.04
CA PRO A 136 9.40 10.22 13.87
C PRO A 136 10.01 8.80 13.88
N HIS A 137 9.17 7.77 13.81
CA HIS A 137 9.61 6.38 13.78
C HIS A 137 10.16 5.98 12.40
N LEU A 138 9.53 6.47 11.33
CA LEU A 138 9.97 6.25 9.95
C LEU A 138 11.29 6.97 9.65
N ILE A 139 11.54 8.15 10.23
CA ILE A 139 12.83 8.84 10.07
C ILE A 139 13.96 7.96 10.62
N ARG A 140 13.78 7.38 11.81
CA ARG A 140 14.79 6.56 12.49
C ARG A 140 15.17 5.32 11.68
N THR A 141 14.22 4.73 10.98
CA THR A 141 14.43 3.50 10.18
C THR A 141 14.80 3.78 8.73
N LYS A 142 14.80 5.05 8.32
CA LYS A 142 14.83 5.46 6.91
C LYS A 142 13.72 4.78 6.10
N GLY A 143 12.53 4.74 6.69
CA GLY A 143 11.37 4.00 6.20
C GLY A 143 10.62 4.69 5.07
N SER A 144 9.47 4.14 4.69
CA SER A 144 8.65 4.65 3.57
C SER A 144 7.18 4.79 3.95
N ILE A 145 6.50 5.75 3.32
CA ILE A 145 5.05 5.94 3.39
C ILE A 145 4.47 5.66 2.00
N VAL A 146 3.42 4.85 1.95
CA VAL A 146 2.66 4.54 0.75
C VAL A 146 1.23 5.00 0.96
N ASN A 147 0.80 5.98 0.17
CA ASN A 147 -0.58 6.46 0.17
C ASN A 147 -1.32 5.86 -1.03
N VAL A 148 -2.39 5.11 -0.75
CA VAL A 148 -3.24 4.52 -1.79
C VAL A 148 -4.27 5.56 -2.24
N SER A 149 -4.02 6.16 -3.39
CA SER A 149 -4.90 7.11 -4.04
C SER A 149 -5.75 6.44 -5.13
N SER A 150 -6.19 7.19 -6.14
CA SER A 150 -7.03 6.72 -7.22
C SER A 150 -6.83 7.56 -8.47
N VAL A 151 -7.19 7.02 -9.65
CA VAL A 151 -7.34 7.84 -10.86
C VAL A 151 -8.28 9.03 -10.64
N ASN A 152 -9.22 8.90 -9.70
CA ASN A 152 -10.12 9.95 -9.24
C ASN A 152 -9.42 11.13 -8.53
N GLY A 153 -8.16 10.98 -8.11
CA GLY A 153 -7.34 12.08 -7.58
C GLY A 153 -6.64 12.92 -8.66
N GLN A 154 -6.54 12.39 -9.88
CA GLN A 154 -5.94 13.05 -11.04
C GLN A 154 -6.99 13.50 -12.05
N ARG A 155 -8.12 12.77 -12.14
CA ARG A 155 -9.22 13.04 -13.07
C ARG A 155 -10.54 13.07 -12.30
N SER A 156 -11.43 13.95 -12.72
CA SER A 156 -12.79 14.02 -12.20
C SER A 156 -13.69 12.98 -12.86
N PHE A 157 -14.54 12.32 -12.06
CA PHE A 157 -15.60 11.44 -12.53
C PHE A 157 -16.95 11.93 -11.97
N PRO A 158 -18.03 11.89 -12.77
CA PRO A 158 -19.34 12.31 -12.31
C PRO A 158 -19.86 11.38 -11.21
N GLY A 159 -20.65 11.94 -10.28
CA GLY A 159 -21.32 11.17 -9.24
C GLY A 159 -20.45 10.71 -8.07
N VAL A 160 -19.20 11.13 -7.97
CA VAL A 160 -18.27 10.78 -6.87
C VAL A 160 -17.47 12.01 -6.39
N LEU A 161 -18.15 13.15 -6.24
CA LEU A 161 -17.52 14.46 -6.01
C LEU A 161 -16.58 14.47 -4.78
N ALA A 162 -17.10 14.14 -3.60
CA ALA A 162 -16.32 14.16 -2.36
C ALA A 162 -15.16 13.16 -2.40
N TYR A 163 -15.35 12.01 -3.05
CA TYR A 163 -14.30 11.01 -3.22
C TYR A 163 -13.16 11.53 -4.12
N CYS A 164 -13.47 12.11 -5.28
CA CYS A 164 -12.48 12.75 -6.16
C CYS A 164 -11.68 13.83 -5.42
N MET A 165 -12.36 14.70 -4.67
CA MET A 165 -11.69 15.72 -3.84
C MET A 165 -10.74 15.08 -2.82
N SER A 166 -11.20 14.05 -2.11
CA SER A 166 -10.38 13.38 -1.08
C SER A 166 -9.11 12.74 -1.66
N LYS A 167 -9.20 12.12 -2.84
CA LYS A 167 -8.05 11.50 -3.51
C LYS A 167 -7.09 12.54 -4.08
N SER A 168 -7.61 13.66 -4.60
CA SER A 168 -6.80 14.81 -5.02
C SER A 168 -6.05 15.42 -3.82
N ALA A 169 -6.70 15.48 -2.66
CA ALA A 169 -6.10 15.96 -1.42
C ALA A 169 -4.97 15.05 -0.95
N ILE A 170 -5.12 13.72 -1.04
CA ILE A 170 -4.03 12.77 -0.70
C ILE A 170 -2.86 12.85 -1.68
N ASP A 171 -3.13 13.03 -2.97
CA ASP A 171 -2.08 13.22 -3.97
C ASP A 171 -1.28 14.49 -3.66
N GLN A 172 -1.96 15.59 -3.35
CA GLN A 172 -1.30 16.85 -2.99
C GLN A 172 -0.60 16.76 -1.62
N PHE A 173 -1.22 16.13 -0.62
CA PHE A 173 -0.62 15.87 0.68
C PHE A 173 0.71 15.13 0.51
N THR A 174 0.72 14.07 -0.29
CA THR A 174 1.92 13.30 -0.60
C THR A 174 3.00 14.19 -1.22
N ARG A 175 2.67 14.97 -2.25
CA ARG A 175 3.62 15.91 -2.87
C ARG A 175 4.17 16.94 -1.88
N CYS A 176 3.31 17.51 -1.04
CA CYS A 176 3.70 18.51 -0.05
C CYS A 176 4.66 17.93 0.99
N ILE A 177 4.33 16.77 1.57
CA ILE A 177 5.21 16.16 2.57
C ILE A 177 6.50 15.68 1.93
N ALA A 178 6.49 15.30 0.64
CA ALA A 178 7.67 14.95 -0.15
C ALA A 178 8.62 16.13 -0.48
N LEU A 179 8.32 17.37 -0.07
CA LEU A 179 9.20 18.53 -0.27
C LEU A 179 9.83 19.05 1.03
N GLY A 180 9.56 18.41 2.18
CA GLY A 180 10.11 18.83 3.47
C GLY A 180 11.65 18.82 3.53
N LYS A 181 12.25 19.71 4.32
CA LYS A 181 13.71 19.95 4.33
C LYS A 181 14.57 18.81 4.94
N ASN A 182 13.96 17.79 5.54
CA ASN A 182 14.65 16.74 6.29
C ASN A 182 14.64 15.37 5.63
N TYR A 183 14.23 15.26 4.36
CA TYR A 183 14.01 13.95 3.77
C TYR A 183 14.56 13.80 2.36
N LEU A 184 15.20 12.65 2.11
CA LEU A 184 15.60 12.21 0.78
C LEU A 184 14.38 11.64 0.06
N PHE A 185 13.85 12.36 -0.92
CA PHE A 185 12.54 12.04 -1.50
C PHE A 185 12.60 11.56 -2.94
N PHE A 186 11.84 10.51 -3.22
CA PHE A 186 11.46 10.09 -4.56
C PHE A 186 9.95 9.88 -4.61
N SER A 187 9.24 10.81 -5.24
CA SER A 187 7.80 10.70 -5.49
C SER A 187 7.60 10.08 -6.87
N HIS A 188 7.23 8.79 -6.93
CA HIS A 188 6.67 8.19 -8.14
C HIS A 188 5.15 8.13 -7.99
N SER A 189 4.42 8.84 -8.85
CA SER A 189 3.00 8.62 -9.08
C SER A 189 2.88 7.63 -10.23
N LEU A 190 2.40 6.42 -9.95
CA LEU A 190 2.20 5.42 -11.00
C LEU A 190 0.72 5.24 -11.32
N PHE A 191 0.42 5.27 -12.62
CA PHE A 191 -0.90 5.03 -13.17
C PHE A 191 -1.12 3.52 -13.34
N ILE A 192 -1.92 2.94 -12.45
CA ILE A 192 -2.59 1.68 -12.71
C ILE A 192 -4.02 2.03 -13.14
N LEU A 193 -4.60 1.29 -14.09
CA LEU A 193 -5.86 1.63 -14.79
C LEU A 193 -6.99 2.23 -13.89
N PHE A 194 -7.01 1.91 -12.58
CA PHE A 194 -7.99 2.41 -11.61
C PHE A 194 -7.41 2.96 -10.28
N SER A 195 -6.08 2.94 -10.07
CA SER A 195 -5.46 3.36 -8.80
C SER A 195 -4.13 4.09 -9.00
N VAL A 196 -3.92 5.16 -8.22
CA VAL A 196 -2.64 5.87 -8.16
C VAL A 196 -2.03 5.55 -6.81
N ILE A 197 -0.79 5.07 -6.80
CA ILE A 197 -0.04 4.86 -5.57
C ILE A 197 1.05 5.91 -5.52
N CYS A 198 1.11 6.64 -4.40
CA CYS A 198 2.15 7.61 -4.16
C CYS A 198 3.05 7.11 -3.03
N ILE A 199 4.35 7.00 -3.32
CA ILE A 199 5.37 6.52 -2.39
C ILE A 199 6.26 7.66 -1.97
N ILE A 200 6.61 7.68 -0.68
CA ILE A 200 7.55 8.60 -0.07
C ILE A 200 8.58 7.77 0.69
N ILE A 201 9.86 8.05 0.48
CA ILE A 201 10.94 7.54 1.34
C ILE A 201 11.26 8.65 2.35
N VAL A 202 11.39 8.27 3.61
CA VAL A 202 11.71 9.13 4.74
C VAL A 202 13.15 8.79 5.11
N GLY A 203 14.07 9.75 5.14
CA GLY A 203 15.46 9.49 5.55
C GLY A 203 16.16 10.74 6.02
N GLU A 204 16.99 10.64 7.05
CA GLU A 204 17.67 11.79 7.65
C GLU A 204 18.75 12.39 6.73
N ASN A 205 18.71 13.71 6.56
CA ASN A 205 19.72 14.47 5.83
C ASN A 205 20.89 14.77 6.78
N THR A 206 21.87 13.87 6.89
CA THR A 206 23.09 14.13 7.65
C THR A 206 23.91 15.18 6.90
N GLY A 207 23.84 16.43 7.34
CA GLY A 207 24.50 17.58 6.73
C GLY A 207 26.02 17.56 6.83
N ASP A 208 26.69 16.59 6.18
CA ASP A 208 28.15 16.61 6.03
C ASP A 208 28.54 17.45 4.81
N THR A 209 29.01 18.66 5.08
CA THR A 209 29.63 19.58 4.10
C THR A 209 31.07 19.22 3.74
N HIS A 210 31.48 17.95 3.90
CA HIS A 210 32.81 17.52 3.47
C HIS A 210 32.74 16.48 2.35
N THR A 211 33.33 16.88 1.22
CA THR A 211 33.61 16.08 0.04
C THR A 211 34.39 14.83 0.39
N THR A 212 33.69 13.70 0.52
CA THR A 212 34.27 12.37 0.30
C THR A 212 33.24 11.49 -0.41
N HIS A 213 33.59 11.11 -1.65
CA HIS A 213 32.88 10.18 -2.49
C HIS A 213 32.80 8.78 -1.85
N ILE A 214 31.71 8.49 -1.14
CA ILE A 214 31.20 7.13 -0.95
C ILE A 214 29.69 7.23 -1.11
N SER A 215 29.15 6.72 -2.22
CA SER A 215 27.76 6.93 -2.65
C SER A 215 26.73 6.22 -1.75
N PRO A 216 25.90 6.94 -0.99
CA PRO A 216 24.71 6.37 -0.33
C PRO A 216 23.50 6.26 -1.28
N ARG A 217 23.63 6.79 -2.52
CA ARG A 217 22.56 6.86 -3.53
C ARG A 217 22.04 5.49 -3.97
N ALA A 218 22.92 4.54 -4.28
CA ALA A 218 22.53 3.27 -4.90
C ALA A 218 21.71 2.34 -3.97
N SER A 219 21.99 2.32 -2.68
CA SER A 219 21.36 1.38 -1.73
C SER A 219 19.93 1.78 -1.36
N VAL A 220 19.65 3.08 -1.32
CA VAL A 220 18.31 3.62 -1.01
C VAL A 220 17.43 3.62 -2.27
N GLU A 221 18.01 3.89 -3.45
CA GLU A 221 17.35 3.78 -4.75
C GLU A 221 16.90 2.34 -5.05
N ALA A 222 17.71 1.33 -4.72
CA ALA A 222 17.35 -0.08 -4.87
C ALA A 222 16.13 -0.46 -4.00
N SER A 223 16.18 -0.21 -2.69
CA SER A 223 15.08 -0.64 -1.79
C SER A 223 13.73 0.03 -2.09
N ALA A 224 13.75 1.27 -2.60
CA ALA A 224 12.53 1.99 -2.93
C ALA A 224 11.98 1.69 -4.32
N SER A 225 12.84 1.49 -5.33
CA SER A 225 12.41 0.99 -6.64
C SER A 225 11.83 -0.42 -6.53
N GLU A 226 12.34 -1.24 -5.63
CA GLU A 226 11.86 -2.60 -5.42
C GLU A 226 10.52 -2.65 -4.65
N LEU A 227 10.34 -1.87 -3.57
CA LEU A 227 9.03 -1.68 -2.91
C LEU A 227 8.00 -1.12 -3.89
N CYS A 228 8.41 -0.20 -4.77
CA CYS A 228 7.60 0.32 -5.85
C CYS A 228 7.16 -0.81 -6.77
N LEU A 229 8.08 -1.64 -7.30
CA LEU A 229 7.72 -2.74 -8.19
C LEU A 229 6.89 -3.86 -7.52
N VAL A 230 7.09 -4.12 -6.23
CA VAL A 230 6.27 -5.09 -5.48
C VAL A 230 4.82 -4.64 -5.36
N CYS A 231 4.60 -3.37 -5.00
CA CYS A 231 3.27 -2.78 -5.01
C CYS A 231 2.72 -2.69 -6.46
N GLN A 232 3.57 -2.42 -7.46
CA GLN A 232 3.19 -2.34 -8.87
C GLN A 232 2.59 -3.64 -9.40
N VAL A 233 3.33 -4.75 -9.32
CA VAL A 233 2.94 -6.02 -9.94
C VAL A 233 1.71 -6.59 -9.23
N TYR A 234 1.62 -6.45 -7.91
CA TYR A 234 0.51 -7.05 -7.17
C TYR A 234 -0.78 -6.22 -7.21
N VAL A 235 -0.69 -4.88 -7.25
CA VAL A 235 -1.89 -4.04 -7.45
C VAL A 235 -2.42 -4.18 -8.87
N LEU A 236 -1.56 -4.42 -9.86
CA LEU A 236 -1.98 -4.83 -11.21
C LEU A 236 -2.71 -6.18 -11.20
N LEU A 237 -2.18 -7.18 -10.49
CA LEU A 237 -2.80 -8.52 -10.39
C LEU A 237 -4.09 -8.53 -9.56
N LEU A 238 -4.17 -7.75 -8.48
CA LEU A 238 -5.39 -7.58 -7.67
C LEU A 238 -6.48 -6.82 -8.41
N ASN A 239 -6.13 -5.77 -9.16
CA ASN A 239 -7.10 -5.10 -10.02
C ASN A 239 -7.64 -6.05 -11.09
N TYR A 240 -6.79 -6.90 -11.69
CA TYR A 240 -7.24 -7.94 -12.64
C TYR A 240 -8.21 -8.94 -11.97
N TYR A 241 -7.88 -9.46 -10.79
CA TYR A 241 -8.73 -10.42 -10.08
C TYR A 241 -10.07 -9.81 -9.61
N LEU A 242 -10.06 -8.57 -9.12
CA LEU A 242 -11.26 -7.84 -8.72
C LEU A 242 -12.12 -7.45 -9.93
N LEU A 243 -11.52 -7.13 -11.08
CA LEU A 243 -12.24 -6.88 -12.33
C LEU A 243 -12.93 -8.14 -12.84
N CYS A 244 -12.25 -9.30 -12.83
CA CYS A 244 -12.86 -10.58 -13.20
C CYS A 244 -13.99 -11.00 -12.26
N SER A 245 -13.93 -10.63 -10.98
CA SER A 245 -14.99 -10.94 -10.01
C SER A 245 -16.16 -9.95 -10.01
N TYR A 246 -16.01 -8.75 -10.59
CA TYR A 246 -17.03 -7.69 -10.57
C TYR A 246 -17.71 -7.48 -11.93
N TYR A 247 -17.06 -7.88 -13.03
CA TYR A 247 -17.61 -7.82 -14.39
C TYR A 247 -17.50 -9.19 -15.08
N ASP A 248 -18.55 -10.00 -15.01
CA ASP A 248 -18.67 -11.28 -15.74
C ASP A 248 -18.69 -11.12 -17.30
N HIS A 249 -18.57 -9.90 -17.84
CA HIS A 249 -18.88 -9.62 -19.26
C HIS A 249 -17.96 -8.63 -19.99
N ILE A 250 -16.75 -8.33 -19.51
CA ILE A 250 -15.82 -7.48 -20.29
C ILE A 250 -14.69 -8.31 -20.88
N ASP A 251 -14.87 -8.69 -22.15
CA ASP A 251 -13.84 -9.27 -23.01
C ASP A 251 -12.88 -8.17 -23.47
N LEU A 252 -11.85 -7.91 -22.66
CA LEU A 252 -10.71 -7.07 -23.06
C LEU A 252 -9.69 -7.99 -23.74
N SER A 253 -9.59 -7.94 -25.06
CA SER A 253 -8.65 -8.74 -25.85
C SER A 253 -7.19 -8.45 -25.43
N LEU A 254 -6.59 -9.39 -24.69
CA LEU A 254 -5.21 -9.36 -24.15
C LEU A 254 -4.25 -10.12 -25.08
N SER A 255 -3.60 -9.43 -26.03
CA SER A 255 -2.47 -10.03 -26.78
C SER A 255 -1.11 -9.84 -26.09
N LEU A 256 -0.99 -8.91 -25.14
CA LEU A 256 0.28 -8.60 -24.46
C LEU A 256 0.35 -9.09 -23.00
N LEU A 257 -0.78 -9.35 -22.34
CA LEU A 257 -0.86 -9.81 -20.94
C LEU A 257 -1.06 -11.33 -20.81
N SER A 258 -1.55 -11.99 -21.87
CA SER A 258 -1.66 -13.46 -21.94
C SER A 258 -0.29 -14.14 -21.88
N PHE A 259 0.75 -13.51 -22.43
CA PHE A 259 2.11 -14.06 -22.44
C PHE A 259 2.73 -14.14 -21.03
N SER A 260 2.47 -13.14 -20.19
CA SER A 260 3.01 -13.08 -18.83
C SER A 260 2.22 -13.95 -17.84
N PHE A 261 0.90 -14.06 -18.04
CA PHE A 261 0.03 -14.87 -17.20
C PHE A 261 0.17 -16.37 -17.48
N GLN A 262 0.25 -16.78 -18.75
CA GLN A 262 0.45 -18.18 -19.12
C GLN A 262 1.81 -18.69 -18.60
N SER A 263 2.88 -17.88 -18.75
CA SER A 263 4.21 -18.22 -18.25
C SER A 263 4.26 -18.34 -16.72
N TRP A 264 3.51 -17.52 -15.99
CA TRP A 264 3.40 -17.61 -14.52
C TRP A 264 2.58 -18.82 -14.04
N CYS A 265 1.47 -19.15 -14.73
CA CYS A 265 0.66 -20.35 -14.47
C CYS A 265 1.41 -21.65 -14.81
N ASP A 266 2.28 -21.61 -15.83
CA ASP A 266 3.10 -22.75 -16.22
C ASP A 266 4.29 -22.97 -15.26
N HIS A 267 4.82 -21.91 -14.66
CA HIS A 267 5.92 -22.00 -13.68
C HIS A 267 5.51 -22.35 -12.25
N ASN A 268 4.26 -22.08 -11.83
CA ASN A 268 3.83 -22.23 -10.43
C ASN A 268 2.78 -23.33 -10.21
N ARG A 269 2.64 -24.28 -11.13
CA ARG A 269 1.86 -25.50 -10.89
C ARG A 269 2.56 -26.37 -9.84
N CYS A 270 2.02 -26.37 -8.62
CA CYS A 270 2.27 -27.42 -7.64
C CYS A 270 1.77 -28.76 -8.22
N PRO A 271 2.47 -29.89 -8.00
CA PRO A 271 2.13 -31.15 -8.67
C PRO A 271 0.77 -31.66 -8.19
N GLN A 272 -0.11 -32.00 -9.13
CA GLN A 272 -1.28 -32.79 -8.81
C GLN A 272 -0.82 -34.23 -8.51
N GLU A 273 -1.06 -34.67 -7.28
CA GLU A 273 -1.15 -36.09 -6.97
C GLU A 273 -2.39 -36.67 -7.68
N SER A 274 -2.18 -37.63 -8.57
CA SER A 274 -3.09 -38.75 -8.75
C SER A 274 -2.32 -39.90 -9.37
N GLY A 275 -2.08 -40.94 -8.56
CA GLY A 275 -1.55 -42.21 -9.02
C GLY A 275 -2.58 -43.11 -9.69
N ALA A 276 -2.08 -44.29 -10.07
CA ALA A 276 -2.78 -45.52 -10.42
C ALA A 276 -3.63 -45.50 -11.71
N GLY A 277 -3.15 -46.28 -12.69
CA GLY A 277 -3.83 -46.61 -13.95
C GLY A 277 -2.82 -46.96 -15.01
#